data_AF-A0A921URA3-F1
#
_entry.id   AF-A0A921URA3-F1
#
_cell.length_a   1.000
_cell.length_b   1.000
_cell.length_c   1.000
_cell.angle_alpha   90.00
_cell.angle_beta   90.00
_cell.angle_gamma   90.00
#
_symmetry.space_group_name_H-M   'P 1'
#
loop_
_entity.id
_entity.type
_entity.pdbx_description
1 polymer ?
#
loop_
_entity_poly.entity_id
_entity_poly.type
_entity_poly.pdbx_seq_one_letter_code
_entity_poly.pdbx_strand_id
1 'polypeptide(L)'
;MTLDATEAGGGGDLFAANLKGSLLAIASSAFIGVSFIVKKKGLRRAGAAGARAGVGGYGYLLEPLWWVGMVTMLVGEIANFIAYMFAPAVLVTPLGALSIIVSAVLAHFTLNEKLHRVGVLGCGLCIVGSTMIILHAPQERTPSSVEQIWNLATQPSFLCYAAIAVGVSLFLMLYCAPRYGQTNIIVYVGICSVVGSLTVMSIKAVGIAIKLTIEGINQAGYFQTWVFAVVSTTCIVIQLVYLNKALDTFNTAVVSPIYYAMFTTLTILASAIMFKDWSGQRASNTASEICGFLTVLAGTVVLHSTREPDQTVSADLYAPLPPKIYWHIQGNGDVGKQREDDPLTCEFITVVRQDYFV
;
A
#
# COMPACT_ATOMS: atom_id res chain seq x y z
N MET A 1 2.49 -10.41 -57.67
CA MET A 1 1.51 -9.50 -57.04
C MET A 1 0.79 -10.25 -55.90
N THR A 2 1.56 -10.79 -54.95
CA THR A 2 1.06 -11.70 -53.89
C THR A 2 1.82 -11.49 -52.57
N LEU A 3 2.42 -10.31 -52.37
CA LEU A 3 3.15 -9.97 -51.13
C LEU A 3 2.35 -9.03 -50.20
N ASP A 4 1.31 -8.33 -50.66
CA ASP A 4 0.57 -7.35 -49.83
C ASP A 4 -0.58 -7.92 -48.98
N ALA A 5 -1.10 -9.12 -49.28
CA ALA A 5 -2.26 -9.65 -48.56
C ALA A 5 -1.91 -10.30 -47.21
N THR A 6 -0.66 -10.78 -47.05
CA THR A 6 -0.21 -11.48 -45.84
C THR A 6 0.28 -10.52 -44.76
N GLU A 7 0.86 -9.37 -45.14
CA GLU A 7 1.29 -8.32 -44.20
C GLU A 7 0.12 -7.49 -43.66
N ALA A 8 -0.92 -7.24 -44.46
CA ALA A 8 -2.12 -6.53 -44.02
C ALA A 8 -2.95 -7.31 -42.98
N GLY A 9 -3.01 -8.65 -43.10
CA GLY A 9 -3.68 -9.53 -42.13
C GLY A 9 -2.94 -9.62 -40.80
N GLY A 10 -1.60 -9.76 -40.84
CA GLY A 10 -0.78 -9.83 -39.64
C GLY A 10 -0.74 -8.54 -38.81
N GLY A 11 -0.79 -7.38 -39.47
CA GLY A 11 -0.86 -6.08 -38.78
C GLY A 11 -2.21 -5.82 -38.09
N GLY A 12 -3.31 -6.25 -38.70
CA GLY A 12 -4.66 -6.12 -38.14
C GLY A 12 -4.86 -7.01 -36.90
N ASP A 13 -4.39 -8.26 -36.97
CA ASP A 13 -4.48 -9.21 -35.85
C ASP A 13 -3.59 -8.80 -34.67
N LEU A 14 -2.39 -8.29 -34.95
CA LEU A 14 -1.48 -7.74 -33.93
C LEU A 14 -2.08 -6.49 -33.26
N PHE A 15 -2.66 -5.59 -34.06
CA PHE A 15 -3.32 -4.39 -33.52
C PHE A 15 -4.54 -4.75 -32.66
N ALA A 16 -5.37 -5.69 -33.12
CA ALA A 16 -6.53 -6.17 -32.37
C ALA A 16 -6.12 -6.85 -31.05
N ALA A 17 -5.05 -7.66 -31.05
CA ALA A 17 -4.51 -8.29 -29.85
C ALA A 17 -3.96 -7.24 -28.85
N ASN A 18 -3.17 -6.28 -29.33
CA ASN A 18 -2.63 -5.20 -28.51
C ASN A 18 -3.74 -4.31 -27.93
N LEU A 19 -4.78 -4.01 -28.72
CA LEU A 19 -5.95 -3.26 -28.27
C LEU A 19 -6.70 -4.03 -27.18
N LYS A 20 -6.94 -5.33 -27.39
CA LYS A 20 -7.57 -6.20 -26.40
C LYS A 20 -6.78 -6.24 -25.10
N GLY A 21 -5.46 -6.43 -25.17
CA GLY A 21 -4.58 -6.42 -24.00
C GLY A 21 -4.59 -5.07 -23.28
N SER A 22 -4.59 -3.96 -24.03
CA SER A 22 -4.66 -2.60 -23.46
C SER A 22 -5.98 -2.34 -22.72
N LEU A 23 -7.12 -2.68 -23.34
CA LEU A 23 -8.43 -2.54 -22.71
C LEU A 23 -8.54 -3.39 -21.44
N LEU A 24 -7.99 -4.61 -21.47
CA LEU A 24 -7.99 -5.49 -20.33
C LEU A 24 -7.08 -4.99 -19.20
N ALA A 25 -5.94 -4.38 -19.54
CA ALA A 25 -5.05 -3.72 -18.58
C ALA A 25 -5.74 -2.51 -17.92
N ILE A 26 -6.47 -1.70 -18.69
CA ILE A 26 -7.26 -0.58 -18.13
C ILE A 26 -8.36 -1.09 -17.19
N ALA A 27 -9.09 -2.13 -17.59
CA ALA A 27 -10.13 -2.74 -16.76
C ALA A 27 -9.54 -3.33 -15.47
N SER A 28 -8.41 -4.05 -15.57
CA SER A 28 -7.64 -4.54 -14.43
C SER A 28 -7.27 -3.41 -13.46
N SER A 29 -6.66 -2.34 -13.96
CA SER A 29 -6.29 -1.18 -13.16
C SER A 29 -7.49 -0.53 -12.48
N ALA A 30 -8.65 -0.48 -13.14
CA ALA A 30 -9.88 0.00 -12.53
C ALA A 30 -10.33 -0.89 -11.36
N PHE A 31 -10.35 -2.22 -11.54
CA PHE A 31 -10.69 -3.16 -10.47
C PHE A 31 -9.71 -3.07 -9.29
N ILE A 32 -8.41 -3.03 -9.56
CA ILE A 32 -7.37 -2.88 -8.53
C ILE A 32 -7.58 -1.55 -7.78
N GLY A 33 -7.78 -0.44 -8.50
CA GLY A 33 -8.01 0.88 -7.90
C GLY A 33 -9.26 0.93 -7.01
N VAL A 34 -10.38 0.38 -7.48
CA VAL A 34 -11.64 0.26 -6.71
C VAL A 34 -11.45 -0.62 -5.49
N SER A 35 -10.67 -1.71 -5.60
CA SER A 35 -10.43 -2.64 -4.49
C SER A 35 -9.86 -1.96 -3.25
N PHE A 36 -8.93 -1.01 -3.42
CA PHE A 36 -8.32 -0.27 -2.30
C PHE A 36 -9.36 0.54 -1.51
N ILE A 37 -10.30 1.14 -2.23
CA ILE A 37 -11.36 1.98 -1.67
C ILE A 37 -12.40 1.14 -0.94
N VAL A 38 -12.83 0.05 -1.57
CA VAL A 38 -13.77 -0.90 -0.95
C VAL A 38 -13.15 -1.53 0.30
N LYS A 39 -11.88 -1.97 0.25
CA LYS A 39 -11.15 -2.48 1.42
C LYS A 39 -11.13 -1.47 2.55
N LYS A 40 -10.79 -0.20 2.26
CA LYS A 40 -10.77 0.84 3.28
C LYS A 40 -12.15 1.11 3.88
N LYS A 41 -13.20 1.14 3.06
CA LYS A 41 -14.57 1.30 3.55
C LYS A 41 -14.97 0.13 4.46
N GLY A 42 -14.56 -1.09 4.10
CA GLY A 42 -14.73 -2.28 4.94
C GLY A 42 -13.98 -2.18 6.26
N LEU A 43 -12.71 -1.74 6.22
CA LEU A 43 -11.90 -1.52 7.41
C LEU A 43 -12.52 -0.47 8.35
N ARG A 44 -13.00 0.65 7.81
CA ARG A 44 -13.69 1.69 8.61
C ARG A 44 -14.97 1.18 9.26
N ARG A 45 -15.76 0.37 8.54
CA ARG A 45 -17.00 -0.20 9.07
C ARG A 45 -16.72 -1.22 10.18
N ALA A 46 -15.76 -2.11 9.97
CA ALA A 46 -15.32 -3.05 10.99
C ALA A 46 -14.73 -2.34 12.22
N GLY A 47 -13.99 -1.26 12.00
CA GLY A 47 -13.43 -0.42 13.06
C GLY A 47 -14.45 0.39 13.85
N ALA A 48 -15.66 0.60 13.33
CA ALA A 48 -16.76 1.20 14.08
C ALA A 48 -17.46 0.20 15.02
N ALA A 49 -17.38 -1.10 14.69
CA ALA A 49 -17.99 -2.18 15.46
C ALA A 49 -17.01 -2.88 16.43
N GLY A 50 -15.71 -2.58 16.37
CA GLY A 50 -14.69 -3.23 17.18
C GLY A 50 -13.29 -2.65 17.01
N ALA A 51 -12.27 -3.40 17.43
CA ALA A 51 -10.89 -2.95 17.36
C ALA A 51 -10.45 -2.69 15.91
N ARG A 52 -9.91 -1.48 15.66
CA ARG A 52 -9.45 -1.04 14.35
C ARG A 52 -8.24 -1.83 13.86
N ALA A 53 -8.11 -1.99 12.55
CA ALA A 53 -6.98 -2.71 11.96
C ALA A 53 -5.64 -2.02 12.26
N GLY A 54 -5.62 -0.68 12.27
CA GLY A 54 -4.45 0.14 12.57
C GLY A 54 -3.83 -0.19 13.94
N VAL A 55 -4.66 -0.40 14.96
CA VAL A 55 -4.21 -0.78 16.32
C VAL A 55 -3.98 -2.28 16.51
N GLY A 56 -4.13 -3.09 15.45
CA GLY A 56 -3.90 -4.53 15.46
C GLY A 56 -5.14 -5.40 15.61
N GLY A 57 -6.36 -4.84 15.48
CA GLY A 57 -7.59 -5.62 15.45
C GLY A 57 -7.81 -6.37 14.14
N TYR A 58 -8.39 -7.57 14.19
CA TYR A 58 -8.70 -8.41 13.02
C TYR A 58 -10.20 -8.50 12.69
N GLY A 59 -11.03 -7.62 13.27
CA GLY A 59 -12.49 -7.64 13.08
C GLY A 59 -12.95 -7.46 11.62
N TYR A 60 -12.11 -6.87 10.78
CA TYR A 60 -12.40 -6.71 9.34
C TYR A 60 -12.51 -8.02 8.57
N LEU A 61 -11.99 -9.14 9.10
CA LEU A 61 -12.14 -10.46 8.48
C LEU A 61 -13.59 -10.95 8.48
N LEU A 62 -14.43 -10.41 9.38
CA LEU A 62 -15.87 -10.71 9.45
C LEU A 62 -16.72 -9.74 8.61
N GLU A 63 -16.15 -8.62 8.15
CA GLU A 63 -16.89 -7.61 7.38
C GLU A 63 -16.98 -8.03 5.91
N PRO A 64 -18.19 -8.29 5.37
CA PRO A 64 -18.34 -8.73 3.97
C PRO A 64 -17.81 -7.72 2.96
N LEU A 65 -17.92 -6.42 3.27
CA LEU A 65 -17.43 -5.36 2.39
C LEU A 65 -15.90 -5.45 2.18
N TRP A 66 -15.14 -5.87 3.19
CA TRP A 66 -13.70 -6.07 3.05
C TRP A 66 -13.39 -7.21 2.08
N TRP A 67 -14.13 -8.33 2.17
CA TRP A 67 -14.01 -9.46 1.24
C TRP A 67 -14.39 -9.10 -0.19
N VAL A 68 -15.42 -8.27 -0.40
CA VAL A 68 -15.72 -7.72 -1.74
C VAL A 68 -14.51 -6.98 -2.29
N GLY A 69 -13.82 -6.18 -1.47
CA GLY A 69 -12.58 -5.52 -1.86
C GLY A 69 -11.47 -6.53 -2.23
N MET A 70 -11.29 -7.59 -1.45
CA MET A 70 -10.31 -8.65 -1.75
C MET A 70 -10.61 -9.40 -3.05
N VAL A 71 -11.87 -9.80 -3.28
CA VAL A 71 -12.29 -10.47 -4.51
C VAL A 71 -12.11 -9.56 -5.73
N THR A 72 -12.47 -8.28 -5.59
CA THR A 72 -12.26 -7.28 -6.66
C THR A 72 -10.78 -7.13 -7.01
N MET A 73 -9.89 -7.14 -6.01
CA MET A 73 -8.44 -7.14 -6.22
C MET A 73 -8.00 -8.39 -6.99
N LEU A 74 -8.45 -9.57 -6.58
CA LEU A 74 -8.12 -10.83 -7.25
C LEU A 74 -8.57 -10.85 -8.72
N VAL A 75 -9.79 -10.39 -9.00
CA VAL A 75 -10.29 -10.28 -10.38
C VAL A 75 -9.43 -9.31 -11.21
N GLY A 76 -9.02 -8.19 -10.61
CA GLY A 76 -8.09 -7.25 -11.25
C GLY A 76 -6.75 -7.89 -11.60
N GLU A 77 -6.12 -8.59 -10.65
CA GLU A 77 -4.84 -9.29 -10.89
C GLU A 77 -4.94 -10.37 -11.97
N ILE A 78 -6.04 -11.15 -12.00
CA ILE A 78 -6.29 -12.14 -13.06
C ILE A 78 -6.44 -11.44 -14.42
N ALA A 79 -7.20 -10.35 -14.49
CA ALA A 79 -7.34 -9.57 -15.72
C ALA A 79 -6.00 -8.97 -16.16
N ASN A 80 -5.15 -8.54 -15.22
CA ASN A 80 -3.79 -8.07 -15.48
C ASN A 80 -2.94 -9.17 -16.13
N PHE A 81 -2.98 -10.37 -15.55
CA PHE A 81 -2.25 -11.52 -16.07
C PHE A 81 -2.68 -11.87 -17.50
N ILE A 82 -4.00 -11.88 -17.76
CA ILE A 82 -4.53 -12.11 -19.10
C ILE A 82 -4.10 -10.97 -20.05
N ALA A 83 -3.97 -9.72 -19.58
CA ALA A 83 -3.51 -8.61 -20.41
C ALA A 83 -2.08 -8.84 -20.91
N TYR A 84 -1.18 -9.36 -20.07
CA TYR A 84 0.17 -9.75 -20.44
C TYR A 84 0.24 -10.88 -21.48
N MET A 85 -0.82 -11.68 -21.64
CA MET A 85 -0.90 -12.70 -22.68
C MET A 85 -1.23 -12.10 -24.06
N PHE A 86 -1.86 -10.93 -24.11
CA PHE A 86 -2.32 -10.29 -25.36
C PHE A 86 -1.49 -9.07 -25.77
N ALA A 87 -0.84 -8.41 -24.82
CA ALA A 87 -0.06 -7.20 -25.08
C ALA A 87 1.32 -7.27 -24.39
N PRO A 88 2.34 -6.63 -24.99
CA PRO A 88 3.68 -6.62 -24.43
C PRO A 88 3.73 -5.88 -23.09
N ALA A 89 4.63 -6.30 -22.21
CA ALA A 89 4.76 -5.75 -20.86
C ALA A 89 5.02 -4.23 -20.84
N VAL A 90 5.73 -3.70 -21.85
CA VAL A 90 6.00 -2.26 -22.01
C VAL A 90 4.71 -1.43 -22.13
N LEU A 91 3.62 -2.02 -22.65
CA LEU A 91 2.32 -1.36 -22.77
C LEU A 91 1.44 -1.57 -21.54
N VAL A 92 1.40 -2.80 -21.01
CA VAL A 92 0.53 -3.17 -19.88
C VAL A 92 0.97 -2.53 -18.56
N THR A 93 2.28 -2.48 -18.32
CA THR A 93 2.81 -2.04 -17.03
C THR A 93 2.59 -0.55 -16.70
N PRO A 94 2.75 0.43 -17.63
CA PRO A 94 2.36 1.81 -17.35
C PRO A 94 0.85 1.98 -17.15
N LEU A 95 0.02 1.16 -17.81
CA LEU A 95 -1.43 1.15 -17.56
C LEU A 95 -1.77 0.69 -16.14
N GLY A 96 -0.90 -0.09 -15.49
CA GLY A 96 -0.98 -0.43 -14.07
C GLY A 96 -1.04 0.79 -13.14
N ALA A 97 -0.33 1.88 -13.49
CA ALA A 97 -0.33 3.12 -12.72
C ALA A 97 -1.70 3.85 -12.75
N LEU A 98 -2.58 3.52 -13.71
CA LEU A 98 -3.96 4.03 -13.72
C LEU A 98 -4.75 3.62 -12.48
N SER A 99 -4.41 2.48 -11.86
CA SER A 99 -5.05 2.03 -10.61
C SER A 99 -4.88 3.04 -9.47
N ILE A 100 -3.75 3.76 -9.46
CA ILE A 100 -3.46 4.83 -8.50
C ILE A 100 -4.41 6.00 -8.72
N ILE A 101 -4.56 6.44 -9.98
CA ILE A 101 -5.47 7.54 -10.35
C ILE A 101 -6.91 7.18 -9.99
N VAL A 102 -7.36 5.99 -10.38
CA VAL A 102 -8.70 5.49 -10.04
C VAL A 102 -8.90 5.48 -8.53
N SER A 103 -7.95 4.94 -7.77
CA SER A 103 -8.03 4.92 -6.31
C SER A 103 -8.06 6.35 -5.71
N ALA A 104 -7.26 7.29 -6.21
CA ALA A 104 -7.23 8.66 -5.71
C ALA A 104 -8.54 9.42 -6.01
N VAL A 105 -9.08 9.27 -7.22
CA VAL A 105 -10.36 9.89 -7.62
C VAL A 105 -11.51 9.31 -6.80
N LEU A 106 -11.59 7.98 -6.67
CA LEU A 106 -12.63 7.38 -5.83
C LEU A 106 -12.45 7.72 -4.35
N ALA A 107 -11.23 7.86 -3.84
CA ALA A 107 -11.00 8.30 -2.46
C ALA A 107 -11.61 9.69 -2.21
N HIS A 108 -11.48 10.59 -3.18
CA HIS A 108 -12.09 11.90 -3.09
C HIS A 108 -13.61 11.84 -3.02
N PHE A 109 -14.26 11.09 -3.91
CA PHE A 109 -15.73 11.03 -3.97
C PHE A 109 -16.36 10.16 -2.89
N THR A 110 -15.76 9.02 -2.55
CA THR A 110 -16.39 8.00 -1.68
C THR A 110 -15.98 8.12 -0.21
N LEU A 111 -14.75 8.55 0.05
CA LEU A 111 -14.20 8.68 1.40
C LEU A 111 -14.14 10.15 1.86
N ASN A 112 -14.52 11.10 0.99
CA ASN A 112 -14.39 12.55 1.19
C ASN A 112 -12.94 12.97 1.54
N GLU A 113 -11.96 12.21 1.06
CA GLU A 113 -10.55 12.47 1.30
C GLU A 113 -10.07 13.55 0.32
N LYS A 114 -9.72 14.73 0.85
CA LYS A 114 -9.20 15.84 0.03
C LYS A 114 -7.70 15.68 -0.13
N LEU A 115 -7.22 15.72 -1.38
CA LEU A 115 -5.80 15.80 -1.68
C LEU A 115 -5.48 17.26 -2.05
N HIS A 116 -4.51 17.86 -1.34
CA HIS A 116 -4.05 19.20 -1.66
C HIS A 116 -3.41 19.24 -3.06
N ARG A 117 -3.35 20.40 -3.72
CA ARG A 117 -2.76 20.54 -5.08
C ARG A 117 -1.32 20.02 -5.15
N VAL A 118 -0.56 20.24 -4.09
CA VAL A 118 0.83 19.74 -3.95
C VAL A 118 0.86 18.20 -3.77
N GLY A 119 -0.17 17.61 -3.17
CA GLY A 119 -0.32 16.15 -3.10
C GLY A 119 -0.60 15.53 -4.48
N VAL A 120 -1.39 16.21 -5.33
CA VAL A 120 -1.58 15.80 -6.73
C VAL A 120 -0.25 15.80 -7.49
N LEU A 121 0.59 16.82 -7.28
CA LEU A 121 1.94 16.87 -7.84
C LEU A 121 2.81 15.69 -7.37
N GLY A 122 2.76 15.37 -6.07
CA GLY A 122 3.46 14.20 -5.50
C GLY A 122 3.02 12.88 -6.14
N CYS A 123 1.70 12.67 -6.31
CA CYS A 123 1.16 11.51 -7.03
C CYS A 123 1.64 11.45 -8.47
N GLY A 124 1.63 12.58 -9.18
CA GLY A 124 2.13 12.70 -10.54
C GLY A 124 3.61 12.30 -10.65
N LEU A 125 4.45 12.80 -9.75
CA LEU A 125 5.88 12.43 -9.68
C LEU A 125 6.07 10.93 -9.43
N CYS A 126 5.30 10.31 -8.53
CA CYS A 126 5.37 8.87 -8.29
C CYS A 126 4.96 8.05 -9.52
N ILE A 127 3.92 8.46 -10.26
CA ILE A 127 3.48 7.78 -11.49
C ILE A 127 4.54 7.91 -12.60
N VAL A 128 5.06 9.12 -12.82
CA VAL A 128 6.10 9.38 -13.83
C VAL A 128 7.37 8.60 -13.51
N GLY A 129 7.86 8.69 -12.27
CA GLY A 129 9.07 8.00 -11.84
C GLY A 129 8.93 6.48 -11.93
N SER A 130 7.83 5.89 -11.46
CA SER A 130 7.59 4.45 -11.56
C SER A 130 7.49 3.96 -13.00
N THR A 131 6.82 4.72 -13.88
CA THR A 131 6.77 4.43 -15.32
C THR A 131 8.16 4.47 -15.94
N MET A 132 8.99 5.46 -15.59
CA MET A 132 10.36 5.57 -16.09
C MET A 132 11.23 4.38 -15.68
N ILE A 133 11.13 3.92 -14.42
CA ILE A 133 11.84 2.72 -13.94
C ILE A 133 11.41 1.50 -14.74
N ILE A 134 10.10 1.27 -14.87
CA ILE A 134 9.54 0.12 -15.57
C ILE A 134 9.95 0.08 -17.05
N LEU A 135 9.94 1.23 -17.74
CA LEU A 135 10.23 1.30 -19.17
C LEU A 135 11.71 1.02 -19.49
N HIS A 136 12.61 1.31 -18.55
CA HIS A 136 14.05 1.11 -18.74
C HIS A 136 14.59 -0.14 -18.06
N ALA A 137 13.76 -0.79 -17.23
CA ALA A 137 14.07 -2.03 -16.53
C ALA A 137 14.60 -3.09 -17.52
N PRO A 138 15.60 -3.90 -17.11
CA PRO A 138 16.13 -4.93 -17.97
C PRO A 138 15.05 -5.95 -18.30
N GLN A 139 15.10 -6.51 -19.51
CA GLN A 139 14.28 -7.67 -19.82
C GLN A 139 14.74 -8.84 -18.97
N GLU A 140 13.90 -9.24 -18.02
CA GLU A 140 14.13 -10.41 -17.20
C GLU A 140 14.14 -11.67 -18.06
N ARG A 141 15.20 -12.46 -17.98
CA ARG A 141 15.22 -13.79 -18.60
C ARG A 141 14.31 -14.71 -17.78
N THR A 142 13.27 -15.26 -18.39
CA THR A 142 12.42 -16.25 -17.72
C THR A 142 13.21 -17.55 -17.52
N PRO A 143 13.51 -17.94 -16.28
CA PRO A 143 14.24 -19.17 -16.01
C PRO A 143 13.37 -20.38 -16.39
N SER A 144 14.00 -21.42 -16.92
CA SER A 144 13.32 -22.59 -17.48
C SER A 144 12.93 -23.64 -16.44
N SER A 145 13.46 -23.55 -15.22
CA SER A 145 13.17 -24.49 -14.14
C SER A 145 13.17 -23.85 -12.75
N VAL A 146 12.45 -24.49 -11.82
CA VAL A 146 12.42 -24.11 -10.39
C VAL A 146 13.82 -24.25 -9.77
N GLU A 147 14.59 -25.25 -10.19
CA GLU A 147 15.97 -25.47 -9.74
C GLU A 147 16.90 -24.34 -10.17
N GLN A 148 16.71 -23.78 -11.36
CA GLN A 148 17.48 -22.60 -11.78
C GLN A 148 17.18 -21.39 -10.88
N ILE A 149 15.90 -21.17 -10.52
CA ILE A 149 15.54 -20.11 -9.57
C ILE A 149 16.12 -20.40 -8.19
N TRP A 150 16.08 -21.64 -7.74
CA TRP A 150 16.68 -22.03 -6.46
C TRP A 150 18.17 -21.72 -6.43
N ASN A 151 18.90 -22.04 -7.51
CA ASN A 151 20.32 -21.73 -7.62
C ASN A 151 20.57 -20.22 -7.64
N LEU A 152 19.72 -19.43 -8.29
CA LEU A 152 19.81 -17.96 -8.27
C LEU A 152 19.49 -17.40 -6.87
N ALA A 153 18.48 -17.94 -6.19
CA ALA A 153 18.07 -17.53 -4.86
C ALA A 153 19.11 -17.91 -3.78
N THR A 154 19.84 -19.01 -3.97
CA THR A 154 20.89 -19.48 -3.04
C THR A 154 22.24 -18.78 -3.28
N GLN A 155 22.36 -17.93 -4.30
CA GLN A 155 23.58 -17.16 -4.50
C GLN A 155 23.79 -16.15 -3.38
N PRO A 156 25.06 -15.87 -3.00
CA PRO A 156 25.39 -15.01 -1.87
C PRO A 156 24.84 -13.58 -2.04
N SER A 157 24.73 -13.08 -3.27
CA SER A 157 24.16 -11.76 -3.54
C SER A 157 22.70 -11.65 -3.14
N PHE A 158 21.87 -12.62 -3.56
CA PHE A 158 20.45 -12.62 -3.22
C PHE A 158 20.20 -13.01 -1.77
N LEU A 159 20.97 -13.95 -1.21
CA LEU A 159 20.90 -14.28 0.22
C LEU A 159 21.22 -13.09 1.11
N CYS A 160 22.23 -12.28 0.73
CA CYS A 160 22.54 -11.04 1.45
C CYS A 160 21.38 -10.04 1.38
N TYR A 161 20.80 -9.83 0.18
CA TYR A 161 19.60 -9.01 0.02
C TYR A 161 18.43 -9.51 0.86
N ALA A 162 18.13 -10.82 0.81
CA ALA A 162 17.04 -11.43 1.56
C ALA A 162 17.26 -11.30 3.07
N ALA A 163 18.49 -11.51 3.57
CA ALA A 163 18.84 -11.32 4.97
C ALA A 163 18.66 -9.86 5.41
N ILE A 164 19.10 -8.90 4.60
CA ILE A 164 18.88 -7.46 4.85
C ILE A 164 17.40 -7.14 4.83
N ALA A 165 16.65 -7.61 3.84
CA ALA A 165 15.21 -7.38 3.69
C ALA A 165 14.44 -7.93 4.88
N VAL A 166 14.75 -9.15 5.34
CA VAL A 166 14.16 -9.76 6.53
C VAL A 166 14.56 -8.98 7.78
N GLY A 167 15.84 -8.62 7.95
CA GLY A 167 16.32 -7.86 9.09
C GLY A 167 15.68 -6.47 9.19
N VAL A 168 15.58 -5.74 8.08
CA VAL A 168 14.90 -4.44 7.98
C VAL A 168 13.41 -4.60 8.25
N SER A 169 12.77 -5.64 7.70
CA SER A 169 11.35 -5.91 7.96
C SER A 169 11.10 -6.20 9.44
N LEU A 170 11.91 -7.05 10.07
CA LEU A 170 11.82 -7.35 11.50
C LEU A 170 12.07 -6.11 12.36
N PHE A 171 13.08 -5.30 12.05
CA PHE A 171 13.34 -4.05 12.74
C PHE A 171 12.14 -3.08 12.62
N LEU A 172 11.61 -2.91 11.42
CA LEU A 172 10.44 -2.07 11.20
C LEU A 172 9.19 -2.63 11.91
N MET A 173 9.00 -3.95 11.96
CA MET A 173 7.84 -4.59 12.60
C MET A 173 7.91 -4.58 14.12
N LEU A 174 9.08 -4.84 14.72
CA LEU A 174 9.24 -5.00 16.15
C LEU A 174 9.54 -3.68 16.87
N TYR A 175 10.29 -2.77 16.24
CA TYR A 175 10.70 -1.51 16.85
C TYR A 175 9.91 -0.30 16.31
N CYS A 176 9.87 -0.12 14.98
CA CYS A 176 9.25 1.08 14.40
C CYS A 176 7.72 1.02 14.38
N ALA A 177 7.11 -0.14 14.12
CA ALA A 177 5.66 -0.25 13.97
C ALA A 177 4.90 0.04 15.28
N PRO A 178 5.34 -0.43 16.46
CA PRO A 178 4.70 -0.06 17.72
C PRO A 178 4.90 1.42 18.08
N ARG A 179 6.06 2.00 17.77
CA ARG A 179 6.45 3.34 18.24
C ARG A 179 6.04 4.47 17.28
N TYR A 180 6.10 4.20 15.98
CA TYR A 180 5.94 5.17 14.91
C TYR A 180 4.97 4.75 13.82
N GLY A 181 4.40 3.54 13.87
CA GLY A 181 3.55 3.02 12.80
C GLY A 181 2.28 3.85 12.58
N GLN A 182 1.68 4.38 13.65
CA GLN A 182 0.48 5.23 13.57
C GLN A 182 0.78 6.66 13.12
N THR A 183 2.01 7.13 13.33
CA THR A 183 2.41 8.51 13.01
C THR A 183 3.11 8.60 11.66
N ASN A 184 3.81 7.57 11.21
CA ASN A 184 4.63 7.58 10.00
C ASN A 184 4.18 6.49 9.01
N ILE A 185 3.58 6.93 7.90
CA ILE A 185 3.10 6.07 6.82
C ILE A 185 4.19 5.17 6.22
N ILE A 186 5.42 5.69 6.14
CA ILE A 186 6.59 5.00 5.59
C ILE A 186 6.88 3.71 6.36
N VAL A 187 6.52 3.61 7.64
CA VAL A 187 6.76 2.40 8.44
C VAL A 187 5.90 1.24 7.94
N TYR A 188 4.57 1.40 7.89
CA TYR A 188 3.68 0.33 7.41
C TYR A 188 3.87 0.04 5.92
N VAL A 189 4.00 1.08 5.11
CA VAL A 189 4.20 0.92 3.66
C VAL A 189 5.58 0.32 3.36
N GLY A 190 6.62 0.70 4.10
CA GLY A 190 7.96 0.14 3.98
C GLY A 190 7.99 -1.36 4.29
N ILE A 191 7.37 -1.78 5.40
CA ILE A 191 7.26 -3.22 5.75
C ILE A 191 6.59 -3.99 4.62
N CYS A 192 5.42 -3.56 4.17
CA CYS A 192 4.70 -4.28 3.13
C CYS A 192 5.43 -4.27 1.78
N SER A 193 6.25 -3.25 1.50
CA SER A 193 7.03 -3.15 0.26
C SER A 193 8.28 -4.04 0.27
N VAL A 194 9.02 -4.09 1.39
CA VAL A 194 10.20 -4.96 1.56
C VAL A 194 9.79 -6.43 1.62
N VAL A 195 8.74 -6.76 2.36
CA VAL A 195 8.19 -8.12 2.37
C VAL A 195 7.61 -8.46 1.00
N GLY A 196 6.94 -7.49 0.36
CA GLY A 196 6.36 -7.64 -0.97
C GLY A 196 7.37 -7.95 -2.07
N SER A 197 8.57 -7.37 -2.05
CA SER A 197 9.61 -7.71 -3.04
C SER A 197 10.04 -9.18 -2.94
N LEU A 198 10.16 -9.71 -1.72
CA LEU A 198 10.42 -11.13 -1.46
C LEU A 198 9.24 -12.01 -1.89
N THR A 199 8.01 -11.55 -1.69
CA THR A 199 6.79 -12.21 -2.18
C THR A 199 6.85 -12.38 -3.69
N VAL A 200 7.15 -11.33 -4.46
CA VAL A 200 7.17 -11.38 -5.93
C VAL A 200 8.22 -12.38 -6.41
N MET A 201 9.43 -12.36 -5.84
CA MET A 201 10.47 -13.32 -6.23
C MET A 201 10.07 -14.77 -5.94
N SER A 202 9.43 -15.02 -4.81
CA SER A 202 8.98 -16.35 -4.40
C SER A 202 7.80 -16.85 -5.25
N ILE A 203 6.83 -15.98 -5.55
CA ILE A 203 5.69 -16.32 -6.42
C ILE A 203 6.14 -16.63 -7.84
N LYS A 204 7.17 -15.95 -8.38
CA LYS A 204 7.74 -16.30 -9.68
C LYS A 204 8.19 -17.77 -9.74
N ALA A 205 8.85 -18.24 -8.68
CA ALA A 205 9.25 -19.66 -8.56
C ALA A 205 8.04 -20.60 -8.52
N VAL A 206 7.02 -20.27 -7.72
CA VAL A 206 5.79 -21.05 -7.62
C VAL A 206 5.02 -21.07 -8.95
N GLY A 207 4.92 -19.94 -9.64
CA GLY A 207 4.24 -19.83 -10.94
C GLY A 207 4.90 -20.69 -12.02
N ILE A 208 6.24 -20.73 -12.04
CA ILE A 208 6.99 -21.61 -12.95
C ILE A 208 6.81 -23.08 -12.57
N ALA A 209 6.79 -23.41 -11.27
CA ALA A 209 6.51 -24.77 -10.81
C ALA A 209 5.12 -25.25 -11.28
N ILE A 210 4.10 -24.40 -11.17
CA ILE A 210 2.74 -24.70 -11.62
C ILE A 210 2.71 -24.88 -13.13
N LYS A 211 3.31 -23.97 -13.90
CA LYS A 211 3.40 -24.04 -15.37
C LYS A 211 4.02 -25.36 -15.83
N LEU A 212 5.18 -25.72 -15.30
CA LEU A 212 5.88 -26.96 -15.64
C LEU A 212 5.10 -28.22 -15.22
N THR A 213 4.37 -28.15 -14.10
CA THR A 213 3.51 -29.26 -13.65
C THR A 213 2.34 -29.48 -14.61
N ILE A 214 1.73 -28.41 -15.13
CA ILE A 214 0.67 -28.48 -16.14
C ILE A 214 1.23 -29.03 -17.47
N GLU A 215 2.48 -28.71 -17.81
CA GLU A 215 3.19 -29.22 -19.00
C GLU A 215 3.62 -30.71 -18.85
N GLY A 216 3.29 -31.37 -17.74
CA GLY A 216 3.48 -32.81 -17.54
C GLY A 216 4.74 -33.20 -16.76
N ILE A 217 5.58 -32.24 -16.37
CA ILE A 217 6.75 -32.49 -15.51
C ILE A 217 6.36 -32.14 -14.09
N ASN A 218 6.03 -33.13 -13.28
CA ASN A 218 5.56 -32.90 -11.91
C ASN A 218 6.64 -32.22 -11.05
N GLN A 219 6.52 -30.90 -10.83
CA GLN A 219 7.43 -30.12 -9.98
C GLN A 219 7.04 -30.16 -8.50
N ALA A 220 5.90 -30.78 -8.15
CA ALA A 220 5.43 -30.88 -6.76
C ALA A 220 6.26 -31.87 -5.92
N GLY A 221 7.07 -32.73 -6.56
CA GLY A 221 8.02 -33.61 -5.87
C GLY A 221 9.28 -32.90 -5.36
N TYR A 222 9.56 -31.68 -5.82
CA TYR A 222 10.74 -30.93 -5.39
C TYR A 222 10.47 -30.17 -4.09
N PHE A 223 11.35 -30.38 -3.11
CA PHE A 223 11.31 -29.67 -1.83
C PHE A 223 11.38 -28.15 -2.00
N GLN A 224 12.13 -27.68 -3.00
CA GLN A 224 12.31 -26.27 -3.34
C GLN A 224 10.97 -25.55 -3.61
N THR A 225 10.05 -26.21 -4.32
CA THR A 225 8.73 -25.67 -4.63
C THR A 225 7.93 -25.36 -3.36
N TRP A 226 7.99 -26.26 -2.38
CA TRP A 226 7.29 -26.10 -1.10
C TRP A 226 7.92 -25.00 -0.24
N VAL A 227 9.24 -24.85 -0.27
CA VAL A 227 9.92 -23.74 0.42
C VAL A 227 9.44 -22.39 -0.15
N PHE A 228 9.46 -22.21 -1.47
CA PHE A 228 8.96 -20.98 -2.10
C PHE A 228 7.46 -20.75 -1.85
N ALA A 229 6.65 -21.81 -1.81
CA ALA A 229 5.23 -21.73 -1.47
C ALA A 229 4.98 -21.26 -0.02
N VAL A 230 5.73 -21.79 0.95
CA VAL A 230 5.61 -21.38 2.36
C VAL A 230 6.08 -19.94 2.55
N VAL A 231 7.21 -19.57 1.94
CA VAL A 231 7.74 -18.19 2.00
C VAL A 231 6.76 -17.21 1.37
N SER A 232 6.29 -17.46 0.15
CA SER A 232 5.29 -16.59 -0.51
C SER A 232 4.01 -16.46 0.30
N THR A 233 3.46 -17.56 0.82
CA THR A 233 2.23 -17.52 1.64
C THR A 233 2.42 -16.67 2.90
N THR A 234 3.53 -16.87 3.61
CA THR A 234 3.85 -16.11 4.82
C THR A 234 4.02 -14.62 4.52
N CYS A 235 4.76 -14.29 3.45
CA CYS A 235 4.99 -12.92 3.04
C CYS A 235 3.71 -12.23 2.55
N ILE A 236 2.82 -12.92 1.81
CA ILE A 236 1.51 -12.39 1.41
C ILE A 236 0.67 -12.01 2.63
N VAL A 237 0.61 -12.88 3.64
CA VAL A 237 -0.16 -12.61 4.87
C VAL A 237 0.37 -11.38 5.58
N ILE A 238 1.70 -11.29 5.78
CA ILE A 238 2.34 -10.12 6.40
C ILE A 238 2.06 -8.86 5.59
N GLN A 239 2.24 -8.91 4.27
CA GLN A 239 2.03 -7.79 3.36
C GLN A 239 0.59 -7.26 3.46
N LEU A 240 -0.40 -8.16 3.47
CA LEU A 240 -1.81 -7.82 3.58
C LEU A 240 -2.15 -7.19 4.94
N VAL A 241 -1.61 -7.72 6.04
CA VAL A 241 -1.83 -7.17 7.39
C VAL A 241 -1.31 -5.73 7.48
N TYR A 242 -0.07 -5.48 7.03
CA TYR A 242 0.51 -4.13 7.10
C TYR A 242 -0.10 -3.16 6.09
N LEU A 243 -0.52 -3.63 4.93
CA LEU A 243 -1.29 -2.82 3.98
C LEU A 243 -2.65 -2.41 4.58
N ASN A 244 -3.36 -3.33 5.23
CA ASN A 244 -4.61 -3.02 5.91
C ASN A 244 -4.40 -2.03 7.06
N LYS A 245 -3.31 -2.15 7.83
CA LYS A 245 -2.92 -1.15 8.85
C LYS A 245 -2.69 0.23 8.23
N ALA A 246 -1.98 0.31 7.11
CA ALA A 246 -1.74 1.57 6.41
C ALA A 246 -3.05 2.19 5.88
N LEU A 247 -3.93 1.40 5.27
CA LEU A 247 -5.20 1.88 4.70
C LEU A 247 -6.21 2.32 5.76
N ASP A 248 -6.24 1.68 6.93
CA ASP A 248 -7.12 2.07 8.03
C ASP A 248 -6.62 3.35 8.74
N THR A 249 -5.29 3.53 8.83
CA THR A 249 -4.67 4.64 9.57
C THR A 249 -4.54 5.90 8.72
N PHE A 250 -4.19 5.78 7.43
CA PHE A 250 -3.80 6.94 6.60
C PHE A 250 -4.74 7.16 5.40
N ASN A 251 -4.68 8.35 4.81
CA ASN A 251 -5.43 8.71 3.60
C ASN A 251 -5.01 7.83 2.40
N THR A 252 -5.97 7.23 1.70
CA THR A 252 -5.69 6.27 0.61
C THR A 252 -5.11 6.94 -0.62
N ALA A 253 -5.49 8.20 -0.85
CA ALA A 253 -4.93 9.01 -1.93
C ALA A 253 -3.41 9.22 -1.75
N VAL A 254 -2.89 9.07 -0.52
CA VAL A 254 -1.46 9.15 -0.20
C VAL A 254 -0.82 7.75 -0.12
N VAL A 255 -1.50 6.77 0.50
CA VAL A 255 -0.99 5.40 0.67
C VAL A 255 -0.76 4.71 -0.67
N SER A 256 -1.72 4.79 -1.60
CA SER A 256 -1.67 4.05 -2.86
C SER A 256 -0.45 4.42 -3.73
N PRO A 257 -0.16 5.72 -3.99
CA PRO A 257 1.04 6.12 -4.74
C PRO A 257 2.36 5.75 -4.05
N ILE A 258 2.48 5.97 -2.73
CA ILE A 258 3.72 5.66 -1.99
C ILE A 258 3.97 4.16 -1.96
N TYR A 259 2.92 3.37 -1.75
CA TYR A 259 2.99 1.91 -1.78
C TYR A 259 3.46 1.44 -3.15
N TYR A 260 2.81 1.88 -4.23
CA TYR A 260 3.18 1.49 -5.58
C TYR A 260 4.65 1.82 -5.90
N ALA A 261 5.07 3.04 -5.56
CA ALA A 261 6.44 3.51 -5.71
C ALA A 261 7.49 2.64 -4.98
N MET A 262 7.32 2.47 -3.66
CA MET A 262 8.25 1.74 -2.82
C MET A 262 8.28 0.25 -3.17
N PHE A 263 7.11 -0.36 -3.38
CA PHE A 263 6.96 -1.75 -3.76
C PHE A 263 7.61 -2.03 -5.12
N THR A 264 7.32 -1.21 -6.13
CA THR A 264 7.89 -1.38 -7.48
C THR A 264 9.40 -1.27 -7.44
N THR A 265 9.95 -0.25 -6.76
CA THR A 265 11.40 -0.07 -6.66
C THR A 265 12.08 -1.26 -5.98
N LEU A 266 11.58 -1.67 -4.81
CA LEU A 266 12.18 -2.77 -4.05
C LEU A 266 12.06 -4.09 -4.80
N THR A 267 10.97 -4.30 -5.54
CA THR A 267 10.76 -5.49 -6.38
C THR A 267 11.74 -5.52 -7.54
N ILE A 268 11.96 -4.40 -8.23
CA ILE A 268 12.92 -4.32 -9.34
C ILE A 268 14.34 -4.52 -8.81
N LEU A 269 14.69 -3.90 -7.68
CA LEU A 269 15.97 -4.11 -7.01
C LEU A 269 16.17 -5.59 -6.66
N ALA A 270 15.17 -6.25 -6.05
CA ALA A 270 15.24 -7.67 -5.73
C ALA A 270 15.44 -8.53 -6.99
N SER A 271 14.68 -8.23 -8.05
CA SER A 271 14.74 -8.96 -9.32
C SER A 271 16.11 -8.82 -9.97
N ALA A 272 16.63 -7.60 -10.05
CA ALA A 272 17.93 -7.34 -10.62
C ALA A 272 19.05 -8.05 -9.82
N ILE A 273 18.99 -8.07 -8.48
CA ILE A 273 19.98 -8.78 -7.65
C ILE A 273 19.90 -10.30 -7.90
N MET A 274 18.68 -10.85 -8.00
CA MET A 274 18.44 -12.27 -8.18
C MET A 274 18.89 -12.78 -9.56
N PHE A 275 18.53 -12.07 -10.63
CA PHE A 275 18.80 -12.47 -12.01
C PHE A 275 20.15 -11.99 -12.55
N LYS A 276 20.87 -11.12 -11.81
CA LYS A 276 22.17 -10.55 -12.19
C LYS A 276 22.15 -9.80 -13.52
N ASP A 277 21.02 -9.18 -13.85
CA ASP A 277 20.81 -8.50 -15.14
C ASP A 277 21.63 -7.19 -15.32
N TRP A 278 22.39 -6.76 -14.31
CA TRP A 278 23.23 -5.55 -14.34
C TRP A 278 24.37 -5.59 -15.37
N SER A 279 24.92 -6.78 -15.65
CA SER A 279 26.20 -6.91 -16.36
C SER A 279 26.14 -6.62 -17.87
N GLY A 280 24.93 -6.52 -18.44
CA GLY A 280 24.70 -6.25 -19.86
C GLY A 280 23.89 -4.98 -20.15
N GLN A 281 23.52 -4.20 -19.13
CA GLN A 281 22.71 -3.00 -19.34
C GLN A 281 23.53 -1.82 -19.89
N ARG A 282 22.94 -1.09 -20.84
CA ARG A 282 23.50 0.19 -21.30
C ARG A 282 23.45 1.20 -20.16
N ALA A 283 24.54 1.96 -19.98
CA ALA A 283 24.63 3.01 -18.95
C ALA A 283 23.47 4.02 -19.01
N SER A 284 22.90 4.27 -20.20
CA SER A 284 21.71 5.11 -20.38
C SER A 284 20.47 4.57 -19.67
N ASN A 285 20.24 3.25 -19.72
CA ASN A 285 19.07 2.63 -19.10
C ASN A 285 19.20 2.66 -17.57
N THR A 286 20.39 2.32 -17.05
CA THR A 286 20.69 2.43 -15.63
C THR A 286 20.55 3.87 -15.12
N ALA A 287 21.02 4.87 -15.88
CA ALA A 287 20.85 6.27 -15.53
C ALA A 287 19.35 6.68 -15.50
N SER A 288 18.57 6.22 -16.48
CA SER A 288 17.12 6.46 -16.52
C SER A 288 16.38 5.80 -15.35
N GLU A 289 16.77 4.58 -14.96
CA GLU A 289 16.22 3.90 -13.78
C GLU A 289 16.53 4.66 -12.49
N ILE A 290 17.77 5.13 -12.31
CA ILE A 290 18.16 5.95 -11.15
C ILE A 290 17.37 7.27 -11.14
N CYS A 291 17.21 7.92 -12.29
CA CYS A 291 16.41 9.14 -12.41
C CYS A 291 14.93 8.88 -12.04
N GLY A 292 14.36 7.77 -12.52
CA GLY A 292 13.01 7.35 -12.15
C GLY A 292 12.87 7.12 -10.64
N PHE A 293 13.86 6.47 -10.03
CA PHE A 293 13.90 6.24 -8.58
C PHE A 293 13.98 7.56 -7.79
N LEU A 294 14.86 8.48 -8.18
CA LEU A 294 14.96 9.80 -7.55
C LEU A 294 13.65 10.60 -7.69
N THR A 295 12.98 10.49 -8.83
CA THR A 295 11.67 11.12 -9.08
C THR A 295 10.59 10.54 -8.16
N VAL A 296 10.59 9.22 -7.96
CA VAL A 296 9.71 8.54 -7.00
C VAL A 296 9.97 8.99 -5.56
N LEU A 297 11.24 9.11 -5.16
CA LEU A 297 11.61 9.60 -3.84
C LEU A 297 11.14 11.04 -3.63
N ALA A 298 11.36 11.91 -4.62
CA ALA A 298 10.87 13.29 -4.59
C ALA A 298 9.34 13.34 -4.45
N GLY A 299 8.61 12.55 -5.24
CA GLY A 299 7.16 12.43 -5.14
C GLY A 299 6.70 11.98 -3.76
N THR A 300 7.40 11.01 -3.15
CA THR A 300 7.12 10.51 -1.80
C THR A 300 7.37 11.58 -0.73
N VAL A 301 8.47 12.34 -0.83
CA VAL A 301 8.78 13.44 0.12
C VAL A 301 7.75 14.55 0.02
N VAL A 302 7.33 14.91 -1.20
CA VAL A 302 6.26 15.88 -1.43
C VAL A 302 4.95 15.40 -0.82
N LEU A 303 4.61 14.12 -1.01
CA LEU A 303 3.38 13.55 -0.48
C LEU A 303 3.40 13.43 1.05
N HIS A 304 4.58 13.16 1.64
CA HIS A 304 4.77 13.19 3.08
C HIS A 304 4.64 14.61 3.65
N SER A 305 5.18 15.62 2.97
CA SER A 305 5.16 17.02 3.40
C SER A 305 3.80 17.69 3.27
N THR A 306 2.93 17.15 2.42
CA THR A 306 1.55 17.62 2.21
C THR A 306 0.54 16.96 3.13
N ARG A 307 1.00 16.07 4.00
CA ARG A 307 0.19 15.55 5.07
C ARG A 307 -0.09 16.69 6.04
N GLU A 308 -1.30 17.21 5.99
CA GLU A 308 -1.82 17.99 7.11
C GLU A 308 -1.76 17.09 8.35
N PRO A 309 -1.12 17.51 9.46
CA PRO A 309 -1.44 16.90 10.73
C PRO A 309 -2.95 17.10 10.90
N ASP A 310 -3.69 16.01 11.12
CA ASP A 310 -5.12 16.10 11.39
C ASP A 310 -5.32 17.26 12.35
N GLN A 311 -6.04 18.31 11.91
CA GLN A 311 -6.54 19.30 12.85
C GLN A 311 -7.33 18.50 13.87
N THR A 312 -6.81 18.46 15.08
CA THR A 312 -7.48 17.96 16.26
C THR A 312 -8.73 18.83 16.46
N VAL A 313 -9.80 18.53 15.75
CA VAL A 313 -11.17 19.01 16.02
C VAL A 313 -11.66 18.46 17.38
N SER A 314 -10.80 17.74 18.11
CA SER A 314 -11.03 17.28 19.49
C SER A 314 -10.06 17.88 20.51
N ALA A 315 -9.10 18.74 20.14
CA ALA A 315 -8.23 19.41 21.12
C ALA A 315 -8.90 20.63 21.77
N ASP A 316 -9.86 21.28 21.09
CA ASP A 316 -10.63 22.37 21.71
C ASP A 316 -11.83 21.87 22.54
N LEU A 317 -12.19 20.58 22.43
CA LEU A 317 -13.20 19.96 23.30
C LEU A 317 -12.60 19.27 24.53
N TYR A 318 -11.27 19.10 24.57
CA TYR A 318 -10.49 18.51 25.67
C TYR A 318 -9.31 19.38 26.09
N ALA A 319 -9.30 20.67 25.75
CA ALA A 319 -8.50 21.61 26.51
C ALA A 319 -9.03 21.57 27.95
N PRO A 320 -8.21 21.28 28.98
CA PRO A 320 -8.63 21.46 30.35
C PRO A 320 -8.96 22.94 30.48
N LEU A 321 -10.24 23.26 30.52
CA LEU A 321 -10.71 24.59 30.87
C LEU A 321 -10.00 24.93 32.18
N PRO A 322 -9.25 26.06 32.29
CA PRO A 322 -8.81 26.53 33.59
C PRO A 322 -10.07 26.60 34.47
N PRO A 323 -10.03 26.14 35.73
CA PRO A 323 -11.22 25.94 36.53
C PRO A 323 -12.00 27.25 36.61
N LYS A 324 -13.06 27.35 35.79
CA LYS A 324 -14.04 28.42 35.88
C LYS A 324 -14.87 28.09 37.09
N ILE A 325 -14.51 28.71 38.20
CA ILE A 325 -15.28 28.74 39.44
C ILE A 325 -16.64 29.34 39.08
N TYR A 326 -17.66 28.48 39.01
CA TYR A 326 -19.05 28.93 38.96
C TYR A 326 -19.51 29.16 40.40
N TRP A 327 -19.71 30.42 40.75
CA TRP A 327 -20.35 30.79 42.01
C TRP A 327 -21.86 30.56 41.87
N HIS A 328 -22.35 29.45 42.41
CA HIS A 328 -23.78 29.23 42.54
C HIS A 328 -24.22 29.83 43.89
N ILE A 329 -24.70 31.09 43.86
CA ILE A 329 -25.31 31.71 45.03
C ILE A 329 -26.71 31.13 45.18
N GLN A 330 -26.87 30.18 46.10
CA GLN A 330 -28.17 29.67 46.50
C GLN A 330 -28.81 30.65 47.47
N GLY A 331 -29.45 31.70 46.93
CA GLY A 331 -30.34 32.55 47.70
C GLY A 331 -31.63 31.80 48.00
N ASN A 332 -31.77 31.26 49.21
CA ASN A 332 -33.07 30.82 49.70
C ASN A 332 -33.92 32.08 49.90
N GLY A 333 -35.10 32.12 49.28
CA GLY A 333 -35.90 33.32 49.13
C GLY A 333 -36.29 33.98 50.45
N ASP A 334 -36.11 35.30 50.51
CA ASP A 334 -37.19 36.22 50.86
C ASP A 334 -36.86 37.64 50.39
N VAL A 335 -37.85 38.28 49.77
CA VAL A 335 -37.80 39.66 49.27
C VAL A 335 -37.94 40.62 50.46
N GLY A 336 -36.86 41.29 50.85
CA GLY A 336 -36.92 42.29 51.93
C GLY A 336 -35.64 43.08 52.14
N LYS A 337 -35.75 44.41 52.02
CA LYS A 337 -34.77 45.47 52.31
C LYS A 337 -33.81 45.22 53.51
N GLN A 338 -32.49 45.42 53.33
CA GLN A 338 -31.57 46.22 54.18
C GLN A 338 -30.11 46.06 53.69
N ARG A 339 -29.44 47.13 53.26
CA ARG A 339 -28.50 48.08 53.94
C ARG A 339 -27.06 47.58 54.05
N GLU A 340 -26.15 48.41 53.55
CA GLU A 340 -24.70 48.33 53.63
C GLU A 340 -24.23 48.13 55.09
N ASP A 341 -23.17 47.34 55.24
CA ASP A 341 -22.40 47.04 56.47
C ASP A 341 -22.89 45.84 57.33
N ASP A 342 -22.50 44.61 56.95
CA ASP A 342 -22.02 43.57 57.89
C ASP A 342 -21.30 42.39 57.16
N PRO A 343 -20.28 41.73 57.76
CA PRO A 343 -19.45 40.73 57.11
C PRO A 343 -20.08 39.32 57.19
N LEU A 344 -20.35 38.69 56.05
CA LEU A 344 -20.89 37.33 56.00
C LEU A 344 -19.79 36.27 56.13
N THR A 345 -19.89 35.51 57.23
CA THR A 345 -19.22 34.23 57.46
C THR A 345 -19.83 33.18 56.53
N CYS A 346 -19.06 32.68 55.57
CA CYS A 346 -19.46 31.53 54.73
C CYS A 346 -18.48 30.37 54.96
N GLU A 347 -18.97 29.29 55.55
CA GLU A 347 -18.29 27.99 55.57
C GLU A 347 -18.20 27.43 54.16
N PHE A 348 -17.00 27.03 53.73
CA PHE A 348 -16.75 26.36 52.46
C PHE A 348 -16.50 24.87 52.71
N ILE A 349 -17.42 24.01 52.23
CA ILE A 349 -17.19 22.56 52.17
C ILE A 349 -16.70 22.21 50.76
N THR A 350 -15.45 21.75 50.66
CA THR A 350 -14.86 21.23 49.42
C THR A 350 -15.12 19.73 49.31
N VAL A 351 -15.88 19.30 48.31
CA VAL A 351 -16.02 17.88 47.93
C VAL A 351 -15.17 17.64 46.69
N VAL A 352 -14.01 17.01 46.87
CA VAL A 352 -13.17 16.52 45.78
C VAL A 352 -13.58 15.08 45.47
N ARG A 353 -14.10 14.83 44.26
CA ARG A 353 -14.26 13.46 43.75
C ARG A 353 -13.22 13.21 42.68
N GLN A 354 -12.38 12.23 42.96
CA GLN A 354 -11.17 11.86 42.24
C GLN A 354 -11.54 10.75 41.25
N ASP A 355 -11.43 10.99 39.96
CA ASP A 355 -11.53 9.94 38.93
C ASP A 355 -10.14 9.41 38.57
N TYR A 356 -10.12 8.13 38.18
CA TYR A 356 -9.03 7.28 37.64
C TYR A 356 -8.32 6.34 38.63
N PHE A 357 -8.61 5.04 38.50
CA PHE A 357 -7.59 4.00 38.29
C PHE A 357 -8.18 2.76 37.58
N VAL A 358 -7.29 2.16 36.75
CA VAL A 358 -7.33 0.91 35.97
C VAL A 358 -7.91 0.98 34.55
#